data_AF-A0A1W9WT68-F1
#
_entry.id   AF-A0A1W9WT68-F1
#
_cell.length_a   1.000
_cell.length_b   1.000
_cell.length_c   1.000
_cell.angle_alpha   90.00
_cell.angle_beta   90.00
_cell.angle_gamma   90.00
#
_symmetry.space_group_name_H-M   'P 1'
#
loop_
_entity.id
_entity.type
_entity.pdbx_description
1 polymer ?
#
loop_
_entity_poly.entity_id
_entity_poly.type
_entity_poly.pdbx_seq_one_letter_code
_entity_poly.pdbx_strand_id
1 'polypeptide(L)'
;MGVFPGKLSGAGKIFCLAVGICLITGSLLIAATPETGKPMVENFPVHDSIKPNVAFWTDIFTRYTRSQGVIHDARNLGRIYGVISLDTARTRTAEKNNEKKKKSALEAHKKILLNLASGKSPRSQKEKKIAKLFPGKAGPEHFKQAARELRIQTGLARQFKEGLIRSGAVIEKFKEIFISHGLPVDLVYLPCVESSFDFTAYSKFGAAGVWQFTRGTGKLYMEIGYVVDQRRDPFISTRSAALLLKRNYKKLGEWPMAITAYNHGLNGMVRAKKQKPSKFHRVKKGDTAGAIARIHSVPLKDLILANGLSRRATVYIGQNLRIPVQGEIIIPKKQTIPESSVPLPLKTESIQSSH
;
A
#
# COMPACT_ATOMS: atom_id res chain seq x y z
N MET A 1 59.90 28.51 31.24
CA MET A 1 59.52 29.94 31.30
C MET A 1 58.16 30.03 31.99
N GLY A 2 58.13 30.69 33.16
CA GLY A 2 56.94 31.08 33.96
C GLY A 2 56.14 29.90 34.56
N VAL A 3 56.39 29.37 35.77
CA VAL A 3 56.41 29.97 37.14
C VAL A 3 55.02 30.47 37.61
N PHE A 4 54.21 29.56 38.16
CA PHE A 4 53.68 29.50 39.54
C PHE A 4 52.86 30.70 40.16
N PRO A 5 52.19 30.51 41.34
CA PRO A 5 50.73 30.68 41.53
C PRO A 5 50.35 31.76 42.58
N GLY A 6 49.08 31.84 42.98
CA GLY A 6 48.65 32.69 44.11
C GLY A 6 47.39 32.21 44.83
N LYS A 7 47.58 31.78 46.08
CA LYS A 7 46.61 31.30 47.06
C LYS A 7 46.22 32.46 48.01
N LEU A 8 44.99 32.38 48.53
CA LEU A 8 44.55 32.68 49.92
C LEU A 8 44.53 34.11 50.52
N SER A 9 43.54 34.24 51.43
CA SER A 9 43.39 35.20 52.54
C SER A 9 42.69 36.52 52.19
N GLY A 10 41.77 37.09 52.97
CA GLY A 10 41.27 36.84 54.32
C GLY A 10 40.11 37.82 54.58
N ALA A 11 39.08 37.41 55.33
CA ALA A 11 38.86 37.80 56.72
C ALA A 11 38.12 39.15 56.93
N GLY A 12 36.85 39.03 57.30
CA GLY A 12 36.31 39.66 58.52
C GLY A 12 35.67 41.06 58.41
N LYS A 13 34.37 41.14 58.75
CA LYS A 13 33.82 41.77 59.97
C LYS A 13 32.28 41.94 59.83
N ILE A 14 31.49 41.27 60.67
CA ILE A 14 30.75 41.80 61.85
C ILE A 14 29.25 42.04 61.55
N PHE A 15 28.43 41.15 62.12
CA PHE A 15 27.20 41.39 62.89
C PHE A 15 26.12 42.35 62.35
N CYS A 16 24.94 41.80 62.03
CA CYS A 16 23.69 42.28 62.62
C CYS A 16 22.60 41.21 62.59
N LEU A 17 22.11 40.91 63.78
CA LEU A 17 21.04 39.98 64.11
C LEU A 17 19.70 40.63 63.71
N ALA A 18 18.93 40.01 62.83
CA ALA A 18 17.51 40.33 62.65
C ALA A 18 16.73 39.03 62.50
N VAL A 19 16.13 38.61 63.61
CA VAL A 19 15.16 37.53 63.71
C VAL A 19 13.90 37.97 62.97
N GLY A 20 13.73 37.46 61.76
CA GLY A 20 12.49 37.57 60.98
C GLY A 20 11.83 36.20 60.93
N ILE A 21 10.81 36.00 61.76
CA ILE A 21 9.88 34.88 61.71
C ILE A 21 9.24 34.89 60.31
N CYS A 22 9.61 33.94 59.46
CA CYS A 22 8.98 33.75 58.16
C CYS A 22 8.27 32.39 58.16
N LEU A 23 6.95 32.49 58.09
CA LEU A 23 5.97 31.42 58.07
C LEU A 23 6.34 30.34 57.05
N ILE A 24 6.33 29.08 57.50
CA ILE A 24 6.37 27.90 56.65
C ILE A 24 5.04 27.86 55.87
N THR A 25 4.99 28.51 54.71
CA THR A 25 3.99 28.19 53.70
C THR A 25 4.57 27.08 52.83
N GLY A 26 4.12 25.86 53.10
CA GLY A 26 4.42 24.70 52.28
C GLY A 26 4.07 24.97 50.82
N SER A 27 5.11 25.17 50.00
CA SER A 27 4.96 25.10 48.56
C SER A 27 4.84 23.62 48.21
N LEU A 28 3.59 23.19 48.03
CA LEU A 28 3.25 21.91 47.43
C LEU A 28 3.89 21.91 46.03
N LEU A 29 5.04 21.25 45.88
CA LEU A 29 5.53 20.84 44.57
C LEU A 29 4.50 19.87 44.01
N ILE A 30 3.55 20.39 43.24
CA ILE A 30 2.76 19.58 42.32
C ILE A 30 3.78 19.07 41.31
N ALA A 31 4.25 17.84 41.54
CA ALA A 31 4.89 17.06 40.52
C ALA A 31 3.96 17.08 39.30
N ALA A 32 4.39 17.72 38.22
CA ALA A 32 3.66 17.69 36.97
C ALA A 32 3.53 16.22 36.59
N THR A 33 2.33 15.67 36.78
CA THR A 33 1.95 14.37 36.26
C THR A 33 2.23 14.41 34.76
N PRO A 34 2.94 13.43 34.17
CA PRO A 34 3.08 13.38 32.73
C PRO A 34 1.66 13.37 32.17
N GLU A 35 1.34 14.31 31.26
CA GLU A 35 0.06 14.34 30.59
C GLU A 35 -0.19 12.99 29.91
N THR A 36 -0.98 12.15 30.59
CA THR A 36 -1.58 10.97 30.01
C THR A 36 -2.60 11.45 29.00
N GLY A 37 -2.33 11.29 27.70
CA GLY A 37 -3.41 11.30 26.72
C GLY A 37 -3.23 12.17 25.47
N LYS A 38 -2.01 12.47 24.99
CA LYS A 38 -1.88 12.59 23.53
C LYS A 38 -2.03 11.17 22.96
N PRO A 39 -3.05 10.88 22.12
CA PRO A 39 -3.09 9.60 21.45
C PRO A 39 -1.77 9.47 20.68
N MET A 40 -1.02 8.38 20.90
CA MET A 40 0.06 8.03 20.01
C MET A 40 -0.51 8.13 18.59
N VAL A 41 0.03 9.02 17.78
CA VAL A 41 -0.35 9.09 16.37
C VAL A 41 0.02 7.74 15.79
N GLU A 42 -0.98 6.89 15.57
CA GLU A 42 -0.78 5.62 14.91
C GLU A 42 -0.28 5.92 13.51
N ASN A 43 1.02 5.70 13.27
CA ASN A 43 1.64 6.04 11.99
C ASN A 43 1.02 5.26 10.82
N PHE A 44 0.42 4.11 11.09
CA PHE A 44 -0.13 3.19 10.09
C PHE A 44 -1.52 2.68 10.50
N PRO A 45 -2.56 3.52 10.46
CA PRO A 45 -3.91 3.10 10.86
C PRO A 45 -4.47 2.06 9.89
N VAL A 46 -5.09 1.00 10.43
CA VAL A 46 -5.76 -0.03 9.62
C VAL A 46 -7.27 0.26 9.56
N HIS A 47 -7.69 0.92 8.50
CA HIS A 47 -9.12 1.20 8.27
C HIS A 47 -9.93 -0.08 7.97
N ASP A 48 -11.19 -0.12 8.40
CA ASP A 48 -12.08 -1.27 8.19
C ASP A 48 -12.21 -1.69 6.72
N SER A 49 -12.20 -0.71 5.81
CA SER A 49 -12.28 -0.92 4.37
C SER A 49 -11.11 -1.73 3.80
N ILE A 50 -9.95 -1.73 4.46
CA ILE A 50 -8.74 -2.44 4.02
C ILE A 50 -8.39 -3.65 4.87
N LYS A 51 -9.06 -3.88 6.01
CA LYS A 51 -8.82 -5.06 6.87
C LYS A 51 -8.83 -6.39 6.09
N PRO A 52 -9.78 -6.64 5.16
CA PRO A 52 -9.74 -7.87 4.36
C PRO A 52 -8.51 -7.96 3.45
N ASN A 53 -8.03 -6.82 2.95
CA ASN A 53 -6.84 -6.76 2.10
C ASN A 53 -5.58 -7.05 2.91
N VAL A 54 -5.47 -6.46 4.11
CA VAL A 54 -4.37 -6.73 5.05
C VAL A 54 -4.35 -8.22 5.40
N ALA A 55 -5.49 -8.79 5.83
CA ALA A 55 -5.58 -10.20 6.17
C ALA A 55 -5.18 -11.13 5.01
N PHE A 56 -5.63 -10.83 3.79
CA PHE A 56 -5.24 -11.57 2.59
C PHE A 56 -3.73 -11.54 2.38
N TRP A 57 -3.11 -10.36 2.41
CA TRP A 57 -1.65 -10.25 2.20
C TRP A 57 -0.86 -10.89 3.34
N THR A 58 -1.31 -10.75 4.59
CA THR A 58 -0.72 -11.48 5.73
C THR A 58 -0.72 -12.98 5.47
N ASP A 59 -1.81 -13.56 4.98
CA ASP A 59 -1.86 -14.99 4.64
C ASP A 59 -0.91 -15.35 3.49
N ILE A 60 -0.80 -14.51 2.45
CA ILE A 60 0.16 -14.72 1.35
C ILE A 60 1.61 -14.74 1.88
N PHE A 61 1.95 -13.84 2.79
CA PHE A 61 3.31 -13.70 3.34
C PHE A 61 3.62 -14.62 4.51
N THR A 62 2.64 -15.25 5.16
CA THR A 62 2.89 -16.05 6.37
C THR A 62 2.35 -17.48 6.31
N ARG A 63 1.29 -17.74 5.54
CA ARG A 63 0.63 -19.06 5.48
C ARG A 63 0.91 -19.80 4.18
N TYR A 64 0.67 -19.16 3.05
CA TYR A 64 0.73 -19.84 1.75
C TYR A 64 2.16 -19.87 1.21
N THR A 65 2.57 -21.01 0.66
CA THR A 65 3.89 -21.18 0.03
C THR A 65 3.81 -21.16 -1.51
N ARG A 66 4.95 -21.22 -2.19
CA ARG A 66 5.02 -21.25 -3.67
C ARG A 66 4.34 -22.49 -4.29
N SER A 67 4.11 -23.55 -3.50
CA SER A 67 3.35 -24.72 -3.94
C SER A 67 1.83 -24.49 -3.93
N GLN A 68 1.37 -23.29 -3.56
CA GLN A 68 -0.05 -22.96 -3.45
C GLN A 68 -0.40 -21.73 -4.29
N GLY A 69 -1.48 -21.83 -5.04
CA GLY A 69 -2.12 -20.73 -5.75
C GLY A 69 -3.49 -20.42 -5.15
N VAL A 70 -3.65 -19.25 -4.54
CA VAL A 70 -4.90 -18.79 -3.94
C VAL A 70 -5.74 -18.08 -4.99
N ILE A 71 -6.93 -18.60 -5.26
CA ILE A 71 -7.89 -18.03 -6.21
C ILE A 71 -8.74 -17.00 -5.46
N HIS A 72 -8.72 -15.76 -5.90
CA HIS A 72 -9.39 -14.66 -5.20
C HIS A 72 -10.03 -13.65 -6.16
N ASP A 73 -10.83 -12.75 -5.59
CA ASP A 73 -11.41 -11.59 -6.28
C ASP A 73 -10.44 -10.39 -6.15
N ALA A 74 -10.03 -9.79 -7.26
CA ALA A 74 -9.10 -8.66 -7.25
C ALA A 74 -9.70 -7.37 -6.69
N ARG A 75 -11.03 -7.23 -6.68
CA ARG A 75 -11.73 -6.05 -6.12
C ARG A 75 -12.07 -6.20 -4.65
N ASN A 76 -12.16 -7.45 -4.17
CA ASN A 76 -12.44 -7.75 -2.77
C ASN A 76 -11.58 -8.94 -2.33
N LEU A 77 -10.41 -8.66 -1.76
CA LEU A 77 -9.45 -9.69 -1.35
C LEU A 77 -9.96 -10.60 -0.21
N GLY A 78 -11.01 -10.19 0.51
CA GLY A 78 -11.70 -11.04 1.48
C GLY A 78 -12.45 -12.21 0.85
N ARG A 79 -12.64 -12.20 -0.48
CA ARG A 79 -13.30 -13.27 -1.23
C ARG A 79 -12.29 -14.23 -1.84
N ILE A 80 -12.05 -15.33 -1.14
CA ILE A 80 -11.18 -16.43 -1.58
C ILE A 80 -12.05 -17.59 -2.08
N TYR A 81 -11.89 -17.97 -3.34
CA TYR A 81 -12.68 -19.02 -4.00
C TYR A 81 -12.11 -20.43 -3.82
N GLY A 82 -10.81 -20.53 -3.52
CA GLY A 82 -10.14 -21.80 -3.28
C GLY A 82 -8.62 -21.71 -3.41
N VAL A 83 -7.95 -22.84 -3.21
CA VAL A 83 -6.50 -22.97 -3.33
C VAL A 83 -6.18 -24.16 -4.23
N ILE A 84 -5.17 -24.01 -5.10
CA ILE A 84 -4.67 -25.07 -5.96
C ILE A 84 -3.22 -25.40 -5.63
N SER A 85 -2.83 -26.66 -5.82
CA SER A 85 -1.44 -27.11 -5.68
C SER A 85 -0.65 -26.84 -6.96
N LEU A 86 0.54 -26.29 -6.80
CA LEU A 86 1.49 -25.92 -7.84
C LEU A 86 2.81 -26.67 -7.62
N ASP A 87 3.47 -26.99 -8.72
CA ASP A 87 4.81 -27.58 -8.71
C ASP A 87 5.86 -26.50 -8.42
N THR A 88 6.77 -26.74 -7.49
CA THR A 88 7.82 -25.77 -7.10
C THR A 88 9.13 -25.95 -7.86
N ALA A 89 9.24 -26.98 -8.70
CA ALA A 89 10.43 -27.22 -9.50
C ALA A 89 10.74 -26.01 -10.40
N ARG A 90 12.02 -25.61 -10.44
CA ARG A 90 12.50 -24.50 -11.28
C ARG A 90 12.82 -25.00 -12.69
N THR A 91 11.82 -25.57 -13.36
CA THR A 91 11.94 -26.08 -14.73
C THR A 91 10.87 -25.46 -15.62
N ARG A 92 11.19 -25.24 -16.90
CA ARG A 92 10.24 -24.70 -17.89
C ARG A 92 8.98 -25.56 -18.01
N THR A 93 9.10 -26.87 -17.81
CA THR A 93 7.97 -27.81 -17.82
C THR A 93 7.05 -27.59 -16.63
N ALA A 94 7.60 -27.46 -15.41
CA ALA A 94 6.82 -27.17 -14.21
C ALA A 94 6.10 -25.81 -14.32
N GLU A 95 6.78 -24.78 -14.83
CA GLU A 95 6.20 -23.46 -15.09
C GLU A 95 5.03 -23.53 -16.06
N LYS A 96 5.21 -24.17 -17.22
CA LYS A 96 4.15 -24.36 -18.22
C LYS A 96 2.95 -25.14 -17.65
N ASN A 97 3.21 -26.19 -16.89
CA ASN A 97 2.18 -26.99 -16.24
C ASN A 97 1.41 -26.18 -15.18
N ASN A 98 2.10 -25.37 -14.39
CA ASN A 98 1.50 -24.48 -13.41
C ASN A 98 0.62 -23.40 -14.07
N GLU A 99 1.08 -22.78 -15.16
CA GLU A 99 0.26 -21.80 -15.88
C GLU A 99 -0.99 -22.46 -16.50
N LYS A 100 -0.88 -23.70 -17.01
CA LYS A 100 -2.05 -24.48 -17.44
C LYS A 100 -3.02 -24.74 -16.27
N LYS A 101 -2.52 -25.20 -15.13
CA LYS A 101 -3.33 -25.43 -13.91
C LYS A 101 -4.04 -24.17 -13.45
N LYS A 102 -3.33 -23.03 -13.39
CA LYS A 102 -3.90 -21.73 -13.03
C LYS A 102 -5.02 -21.32 -13.99
N LYS A 103 -4.79 -21.41 -15.30
CA LYS A 103 -5.79 -21.08 -16.33
C LYS A 103 -7.04 -21.96 -16.21
N SER A 104 -6.87 -23.28 -16.10
CA SER A 104 -8.00 -24.21 -15.92
C SER A 104 -8.77 -23.93 -14.63
N ALA A 105 -8.09 -23.61 -13.54
CA ALA A 105 -8.73 -23.24 -12.30
C ALA A 105 -9.54 -21.94 -12.44
N LEU A 106 -8.98 -20.89 -13.05
CA LEU A 106 -9.68 -19.63 -13.30
C LEU A 106 -10.95 -19.85 -14.15
N GLU A 107 -10.85 -20.59 -15.26
CA GLU A 107 -12.00 -20.88 -16.12
C GLU A 107 -13.10 -21.68 -15.42
N ALA A 108 -12.72 -22.68 -14.60
CA ALA A 108 -13.68 -23.44 -13.81
C ALA A 108 -14.47 -22.57 -12.82
N HIS A 109 -13.81 -21.64 -12.13
CA HIS A 109 -14.47 -20.72 -11.20
C HIS A 109 -15.27 -19.64 -11.93
N LYS A 110 -14.77 -19.16 -13.06
CA LYS A 110 -15.48 -18.21 -13.94
C LYS A 110 -16.80 -18.79 -14.42
N LYS A 111 -16.82 -20.05 -14.86
CA LYS A 111 -18.04 -20.75 -15.27
C LYS A 111 -19.07 -20.82 -14.14
N ILE A 112 -18.64 -21.13 -12.91
CA ILE A 112 -19.51 -21.15 -11.74
C ILE A 112 -20.12 -19.75 -11.48
N LEU A 113 -19.30 -18.71 -11.49
CA LEU A 113 -19.77 -17.34 -11.27
C LEU A 113 -20.77 -16.91 -12.35
N LEU A 114 -20.52 -17.24 -13.62
CA LEU A 114 -21.46 -16.93 -14.71
C LEU A 114 -22.77 -17.74 -14.61
N ASN A 115 -22.71 -18.99 -14.15
CA ASN A 115 -23.92 -19.76 -13.86
C ASN A 115 -24.76 -19.11 -12.75
N LEU A 116 -24.12 -18.70 -11.64
CA LEU A 116 -24.79 -17.97 -10.56
C LEU A 116 -25.36 -16.63 -11.06
N ALA A 117 -24.65 -15.94 -11.94
CA ALA A 117 -25.13 -14.70 -12.55
C ALA A 117 -26.40 -14.91 -13.41
N SER A 118 -26.58 -16.09 -14.00
CA SER A 118 -27.76 -16.40 -14.82
C SER A 118 -29.03 -16.67 -14.01
N GLY A 119 -28.97 -16.60 -12.67
CA GLY A 119 -30.11 -16.88 -11.80
C GLY A 119 -30.36 -18.37 -11.55
N LYS A 120 -29.49 -19.26 -12.04
CA LYS A 120 -29.57 -20.70 -11.76
C LYS A 120 -29.19 -20.97 -10.31
N SER A 121 -30.02 -21.72 -9.60
CA SER A 121 -29.72 -22.16 -8.23
C SER A 121 -28.45 -23.02 -8.19
N PRO A 122 -27.55 -22.80 -7.21
CA PRO A 122 -26.32 -23.57 -7.07
C PRO A 122 -26.63 -25.06 -6.81
N ARG A 123 -26.16 -25.93 -7.71
CA ARG A 123 -26.43 -27.38 -7.65
C ARG A 123 -25.32 -28.12 -6.92
N SER A 124 -24.07 -27.77 -7.24
CA SER A 124 -22.91 -28.44 -6.63
C SER A 124 -22.50 -27.83 -5.28
N GLN A 125 -21.83 -28.61 -4.45
CA GLN A 125 -21.29 -28.11 -3.17
C GLN A 125 -20.32 -26.94 -3.37
N LYS A 126 -19.56 -26.94 -4.49
CA LYS A 126 -18.65 -25.85 -4.84
C LYS A 126 -19.40 -24.57 -5.23
N GLU A 127 -20.46 -24.67 -6.01
CA GLU A 127 -21.33 -23.53 -6.33
C GLU A 127 -21.99 -22.97 -5.07
N LYS A 128 -22.49 -23.82 -4.16
CA LYS A 128 -23.06 -23.40 -2.88
C LYS A 128 -22.03 -22.67 -2.01
N LYS A 129 -20.80 -23.19 -1.92
CA LYS A 129 -19.69 -22.53 -1.20
C LYS A 129 -19.37 -21.16 -1.81
N ILE A 130 -19.27 -21.06 -3.13
CA ILE A 130 -18.97 -19.79 -3.82
C ILE A 130 -20.12 -18.79 -3.63
N ALA A 131 -21.37 -19.22 -3.75
CA ALA A 131 -22.54 -18.36 -3.54
C ALA A 131 -22.56 -17.75 -2.13
N LYS A 132 -22.16 -18.49 -1.09
CA LYS A 132 -22.06 -17.99 0.29
C LYS A 132 -21.04 -16.86 0.47
N LEU A 133 -20.06 -16.71 -0.43
CA LEU A 133 -19.08 -15.62 -0.39
C LEU A 133 -19.63 -14.26 -0.86
N PHE A 134 -20.91 -14.20 -1.21
CA PHE A 134 -21.62 -13.01 -1.67
C PHE A 134 -22.78 -12.70 -0.70
N PRO A 135 -22.48 -12.21 0.52
CA PRO A 135 -23.52 -11.89 1.50
C PRO A 135 -24.40 -10.71 1.02
N GLY A 136 -25.67 -10.71 1.40
CA GLY A 136 -26.64 -9.66 1.08
C GLY A 136 -27.39 -9.84 -0.24
N LYS A 137 -27.92 -8.75 -0.80
CA LYS A 137 -28.69 -8.73 -2.08
C LYS A 137 -27.77 -8.78 -3.31
N ALA A 138 -26.86 -9.75 -3.36
CA ALA A 138 -25.94 -9.91 -4.49
C ALA A 138 -26.70 -10.33 -5.76
N GLY A 139 -26.96 -9.36 -6.65
CA GLY A 139 -27.55 -9.61 -7.97
C GLY A 139 -26.54 -10.12 -9.02
N PRO A 140 -27.04 -10.50 -10.23
CA PRO A 140 -26.26 -11.01 -11.35
C PRO A 140 -24.97 -10.25 -11.69
N GLU A 141 -25.00 -8.92 -11.61
CA GLU A 141 -23.85 -8.08 -11.96
C GLU A 141 -22.65 -8.27 -11.03
N HIS A 142 -22.86 -8.59 -9.75
CA HIS A 142 -21.77 -8.87 -8.81
C HIS A 142 -21.01 -10.14 -9.20
N PHE A 143 -21.72 -11.17 -9.62
CA PHE A 143 -21.11 -12.42 -10.09
C PHE A 143 -20.39 -12.23 -11.43
N LYS A 144 -20.96 -11.43 -12.35
CA LYS A 144 -20.27 -11.08 -13.61
C LYS A 144 -19.00 -10.26 -13.36
N GLN A 145 -19.03 -9.32 -12.42
CA GLN A 145 -17.84 -8.56 -12.04
C GLN A 145 -16.78 -9.47 -11.43
N ALA A 146 -17.15 -10.29 -10.45
CA ALA A 146 -16.27 -11.29 -9.86
C ALA A 146 -15.63 -12.19 -10.92
N ALA A 147 -16.39 -12.64 -11.92
CA ALA A 147 -15.89 -13.47 -13.01
C ALA A 147 -14.82 -12.76 -13.88
N ARG A 148 -14.87 -11.43 -14.02
CA ARG A 148 -13.84 -10.61 -14.69
C ARG A 148 -12.62 -10.35 -13.82
N GLU A 149 -12.82 -10.27 -12.52
CA GLU A 149 -11.82 -9.87 -11.53
C GLU A 149 -11.15 -11.08 -10.83
N LEU A 150 -11.42 -12.29 -11.30
CA LEU A 150 -10.75 -13.51 -10.83
C LEU A 150 -9.24 -13.45 -11.08
N ARG A 151 -8.45 -13.69 -10.03
CA ARG A 151 -6.99 -13.76 -10.07
C ARG A 151 -6.49 -14.94 -9.25
N ILE A 152 -5.22 -15.31 -9.47
CA ILE A 152 -4.50 -16.29 -8.65
C ILE A 152 -3.22 -15.64 -8.12
N GLN A 153 -3.08 -15.64 -6.80
CA GLN A 153 -1.87 -15.21 -6.11
C GLN A 153 -1.11 -16.43 -5.59
N THR A 154 0.19 -16.52 -5.87
CA THR A 154 1.05 -17.57 -5.32
C THR A 154 1.55 -17.14 -3.94
N GLY A 155 1.67 -18.10 -3.02
CA GLY A 155 2.16 -17.85 -1.67
C GLY A 155 3.65 -17.51 -1.59
N LEU A 156 4.02 -16.71 -0.59
CA LEU A 156 5.36 -16.17 -0.36
C LEU A 156 5.92 -16.53 1.03
N ALA A 157 5.22 -17.33 1.83
CA ALA A 157 5.57 -17.58 3.24
C ALA A 157 7.02 -17.99 3.48
N ARG A 158 7.55 -18.90 2.66
CA ARG A 158 8.96 -19.34 2.77
C ARG A 158 9.94 -18.21 2.46
N GLN A 159 9.71 -17.48 1.36
CA GLN A 159 10.58 -16.38 0.95
C GLN A 159 10.56 -15.24 1.97
N PHE A 160 9.39 -14.94 2.52
CA PHE A 160 9.22 -13.93 3.55
C PHE A 160 9.97 -14.31 4.83
N LYS A 161 9.82 -15.56 5.29
CA LYS A 161 10.57 -16.09 6.44
C LYS A 161 12.09 -16.01 6.23
N GLU A 162 12.58 -16.43 5.07
CA GLU A 162 14.00 -16.33 4.72
C GLU A 162 14.49 -14.86 4.70
N GLY A 163 13.66 -13.94 4.20
CA GLY A 163 13.96 -12.51 4.24
C GLY A 163 14.01 -11.93 5.66
N LEU A 164 13.11 -12.35 6.55
CA LEU A 164 13.16 -11.97 7.97
C LEU A 164 14.41 -12.51 8.68
N ILE A 165 14.87 -13.71 8.33
CA ILE A 165 16.12 -14.24 8.86
C ILE A 165 17.30 -13.39 8.36
N ARG A 166 17.34 -13.06 7.07
CA ARG A 166 18.39 -12.19 6.50
C ARG A 166 18.40 -10.79 7.11
N SER A 167 17.23 -10.23 7.43
CA SER A 167 17.13 -8.88 7.99
C SER A 167 17.84 -8.76 9.34
N GLY A 168 17.92 -9.84 10.13
CA GLY A 168 18.56 -9.86 11.44
C GLY A 168 20.01 -9.35 11.43
N ALA A 169 20.73 -9.47 10.30
CA ALA A 169 22.10 -8.96 10.18
C ALA A 169 22.22 -7.42 10.12
N VAL A 170 21.13 -6.71 9.74
CA VAL A 170 21.19 -5.26 9.42
C VAL A 170 20.07 -4.44 10.05
N ILE A 171 19.02 -5.07 10.58
CA ILE A 171 17.77 -4.39 10.95
C ILE A 171 17.96 -3.34 12.04
N GLU A 172 18.81 -3.59 13.04
CA GLU A 172 19.08 -2.63 14.10
C GLU A 172 19.78 -1.37 13.56
N LYS A 173 20.73 -1.56 12.64
CA LYS A 173 21.37 -0.41 11.98
C LYS A 173 20.40 0.36 11.10
N PHE A 174 19.44 -0.32 10.46
CA PHE A 174 18.41 0.35 9.67
C PHE A 174 17.49 1.17 10.58
N LYS A 175 17.11 0.65 11.76
CA LYS A 175 16.31 1.38 12.76
C LYS A 175 17.04 2.63 13.23
N GLU A 176 18.34 2.54 13.55
CA GLU A 176 19.15 3.73 13.91
C GLU A 176 19.12 4.80 12.80
N ILE A 177 19.28 4.39 11.53
CA ILE A 177 19.20 5.30 10.39
C ILE A 177 17.82 5.96 10.32
N PHE A 178 16.73 5.22 10.48
CA PHE A 178 15.38 5.78 10.42
C PHE A 178 15.09 6.72 11.61
N ILE A 179 15.53 6.36 12.81
CA ILE A 179 15.44 7.20 14.01
C ILE A 179 16.18 8.52 13.80
N SER A 180 17.44 8.49 13.33
CA SER A 180 18.22 9.71 13.04
C SER A 180 17.59 10.61 11.98
N HIS A 181 16.71 10.08 11.12
CA HIS A 181 15.97 10.86 10.14
C HIS A 181 14.59 11.32 10.66
N GLY A 182 14.19 10.91 11.86
CA GLY A 182 12.89 11.21 12.47
C GLY A 182 11.74 10.45 11.80
N LEU A 183 11.98 9.20 11.38
CA LEU A 183 10.99 8.35 10.69
C LEU A 183 10.48 7.24 11.61
N PRO A 184 9.24 6.75 11.40
CA PRO A 184 8.76 5.54 12.07
C PRO A 184 9.67 4.35 11.80
N VAL A 185 10.08 3.67 12.87
CA VAL A 185 10.99 2.52 12.78
C VAL A 185 10.41 1.37 11.99
N ASP A 186 9.09 1.16 12.00
CA ASP A 186 8.46 0.04 11.29
C ASP A 186 8.64 0.10 9.76
N LEU A 187 8.96 1.27 9.20
CA LEU A 187 9.28 1.41 7.78
C LEU A 187 10.52 0.62 7.36
N VAL A 188 11.40 0.25 8.30
CA VAL A 188 12.58 -0.59 8.03
C VAL A 188 12.23 -1.99 7.57
N TYR A 189 10.96 -2.41 7.68
CA TYR A 189 10.47 -3.69 7.19
C TYR A 189 9.94 -3.65 5.75
N LEU A 190 9.86 -2.47 5.10
CA LEU A 190 9.54 -2.38 3.67
C LEU A 190 10.41 -3.30 2.78
N PRO A 191 11.72 -3.50 3.03
CA PRO A 191 12.53 -4.43 2.26
C PRO A 191 12.03 -5.88 2.25
N CYS A 192 11.19 -6.31 3.20
CA CYS A 192 10.55 -7.62 3.16
C CYS A 192 9.69 -7.79 1.89
N VAL A 193 8.97 -6.74 1.50
CA VAL A 193 8.08 -6.76 0.32
C VAL A 193 8.80 -6.34 -0.96
N GLU A 194 9.88 -5.56 -0.87
CA GLU A 194 10.65 -5.10 -2.03
C GLU A 194 11.59 -6.17 -2.58
N SER A 195 12.46 -6.74 -1.73
CA SER A 195 13.45 -7.75 -2.16
C SER A 195 13.52 -8.98 -1.26
N SER A 196 12.68 -9.03 -0.22
CA SER A 196 12.83 -9.97 0.88
C SER A 196 14.22 -9.87 1.52
N PHE A 197 14.73 -8.65 1.74
CA PHE A 197 16.08 -8.43 2.29
C PHE A 197 17.22 -9.08 1.48
N ASP A 198 17.05 -9.23 0.16
CA ASP A 198 18.15 -9.56 -0.74
C ASP A 198 18.92 -8.29 -1.12
N PHE A 199 20.18 -8.20 -0.70
CA PHE A 199 21.09 -7.07 -0.94
C PHE A 199 21.60 -7.03 -2.38
N THR A 200 21.56 -8.16 -3.07
CA THR A 200 22.03 -8.32 -4.46
C THR A 200 20.90 -8.26 -5.48
N ALA A 201 19.66 -8.12 -5.02
CA ALA A 201 18.46 -8.17 -5.85
C ALA A 201 18.55 -7.21 -7.03
N TYR A 202 18.17 -7.71 -8.21
CA TYR A 202 18.06 -6.93 -9.42
C TYR A 202 16.78 -7.33 -10.14
N SER A 203 15.91 -6.36 -10.40
CA SER A 203 14.64 -6.61 -11.11
C SER A 203 14.80 -6.48 -12.61
N LYS A 204 13.88 -7.10 -13.35
CA LYS A 204 13.76 -6.96 -14.81
C LYS A 204 13.55 -5.50 -15.26
N PHE A 205 13.09 -4.63 -14.36
CA PHE A 205 12.86 -3.20 -14.61
C PHE A 205 14.02 -2.31 -14.14
N GLY A 206 15.15 -2.90 -13.76
CA GLY A 206 16.35 -2.15 -13.39
C GLY A 206 16.32 -1.53 -12.01
N ALA A 207 15.40 -1.93 -11.13
CA ALA A 207 15.49 -1.67 -9.69
C ALA A 207 16.53 -2.60 -9.05
N ALA A 208 17.32 -2.10 -8.09
CA ALA A 208 18.41 -2.86 -7.49
C ALA A 208 18.51 -2.71 -5.98
N GLY A 209 19.11 -3.73 -5.35
CA GLY A 209 19.42 -3.80 -3.93
C GLY A 209 18.22 -4.03 -3.02
N VAL A 210 18.48 -3.93 -1.72
CA VAL A 210 17.52 -4.26 -0.66
C VAL A 210 16.27 -3.36 -0.66
N TRP A 211 16.43 -2.12 -1.10
CA TRP A 211 15.34 -1.13 -1.19
C TRP A 211 14.72 -1.02 -2.60
N GLN A 212 15.18 -1.83 -3.57
CA GLN A 212 14.71 -1.83 -4.96
C GLN A 212 14.63 -0.41 -5.57
N PHE A 213 15.71 0.36 -5.47
CA PHE A 213 15.78 1.66 -6.12
C PHE A 213 15.89 1.52 -7.64
N THR A 214 14.97 2.16 -8.38
CA THR A 214 15.16 2.40 -9.82
C THR A 214 16.32 3.35 -10.04
N ARG A 215 17.02 3.22 -11.19
CA ARG A 215 18.19 4.07 -11.49
C ARG A 215 17.85 5.57 -11.45
N GLY A 216 16.72 5.98 -12.02
CA GLY A 216 16.30 7.38 -12.06
C GLY A 216 16.03 7.96 -10.67
N THR A 217 15.37 7.21 -9.80
CA THR A 217 15.10 7.65 -8.43
C THR A 217 16.36 7.60 -7.56
N GLY A 218 17.15 6.53 -7.68
CA GLY A 218 18.35 6.34 -6.86
C GLY A 218 19.41 7.42 -7.10
N LYS A 219 19.59 7.90 -8.34
CA LYS A 219 20.53 8.98 -8.67
C LYS A 219 20.27 10.30 -7.93
N LEU A 220 19.09 10.48 -7.35
CA LEU A 220 18.77 11.66 -6.54
C LEU A 220 19.36 11.59 -5.12
N TYR A 221 19.80 10.40 -4.68
CA TYR A 221 20.19 10.15 -3.29
C TYR A 221 21.51 9.38 -3.14
N MET A 222 21.97 8.69 -4.19
CA MET A 222 23.18 7.88 -4.15
C MET A 222 23.88 7.82 -5.50
N GLU A 223 25.15 7.42 -5.49
CA GLU A 223 25.97 7.24 -6.68
C GLU A 223 25.57 5.96 -7.44
N ILE A 224 25.26 6.13 -8.73
CA ILE A 224 24.92 5.03 -9.64
C ILE A 224 25.63 5.25 -10.99
N GLY A 225 26.86 4.76 -11.04
CA GLY A 225 27.72 4.71 -12.22
C GLY A 225 27.78 3.31 -12.84
N TYR A 226 28.74 3.14 -13.74
CA TYR A 226 29.07 1.84 -14.34
C TYR A 226 29.97 1.01 -13.42
N VAL A 227 30.90 1.68 -12.73
CA VAL A 227 31.87 1.06 -11.80
C VAL A 227 31.28 0.89 -10.40
N VAL A 228 30.50 1.89 -9.94
CA VAL A 228 29.93 1.94 -8.60
C VAL A 228 28.41 1.98 -8.67
N ASP A 229 27.72 1.06 -8.00
CA ASP A 229 26.27 1.07 -7.84
C ASP A 229 25.88 0.95 -6.36
N GLN A 230 25.73 2.10 -5.69
CA GLN A 230 25.46 2.17 -4.27
C GLN A 230 24.06 1.68 -3.88
N ARG A 231 23.21 1.33 -4.84
CA ARG A 231 21.93 0.67 -4.53
C ARG A 231 22.14 -0.68 -3.85
N ARG A 232 23.28 -1.33 -4.12
CA ARG A 232 23.65 -2.64 -3.55
C ARG A 232 24.37 -2.51 -2.19
N ASP A 233 24.75 -1.30 -1.79
CA ASP A 233 25.24 -1.05 -0.43
C ASP A 233 24.03 -0.91 0.52
N PRO A 234 23.89 -1.80 1.51
CA PRO A 234 22.71 -1.82 2.38
C PRO A 234 22.58 -0.55 3.23
N PHE A 235 23.67 0.13 3.59
CA PHE A 235 23.60 1.29 4.48
C PHE A 235 23.37 2.60 3.71
N ILE A 236 24.03 2.77 2.56
CA ILE A 236 23.81 3.93 1.68
C ILE A 236 22.41 3.88 1.09
N SER A 237 21.95 2.72 0.61
CA SER A 237 20.59 2.57 0.10
C SER A 237 19.52 2.78 1.19
N THR A 238 19.78 2.39 2.44
CA THR A 238 18.88 2.66 3.58
C THR A 238 18.80 4.14 3.94
N ARG A 239 19.94 4.84 4.00
CA ARG A 239 19.94 6.31 4.17
C ARG A 239 19.18 7.00 3.04
N SER A 240 19.36 6.52 1.81
CA SER A 240 18.63 7.02 0.64
C SER A 240 17.12 6.77 0.73
N ALA A 241 16.71 5.59 1.20
CA ALA A 241 15.30 5.26 1.43
C ALA A 241 14.68 6.16 2.50
N ALA A 242 15.40 6.41 3.60
CA ALA A 242 14.98 7.33 4.64
C ALA A 242 14.75 8.74 4.07
N LEU A 243 15.69 9.28 3.28
CA LEU A 243 15.56 10.59 2.64
C LEU A 243 14.36 10.65 1.66
N LEU A 244 14.16 9.61 0.85
CA LEU A 244 13.03 9.53 -0.08
C LEU A 244 11.69 9.50 0.67
N LEU A 245 11.57 8.64 1.69
CA LEU A 245 10.34 8.52 2.49
C LEU A 245 10.04 9.82 3.25
N LYS A 246 11.07 10.47 3.81
CA LYS A 246 10.95 11.80 4.45
C LYS A 246 10.44 12.85 3.46
N ARG A 247 10.96 12.87 2.23
CA ARG A 247 10.49 13.76 1.16
C ARG A 247 9.04 13.48 0.80
N ASN A 248 8.66 12.22 0.65
CA ASN A 248 7.29 11.82 0.34
C ASN A 248 6.32 12.27 1.45
N TYR A 249 6.67 12.01 2.71
CA TYR A 249 5.88 12.45 3.86
C TYR A 249 5.75 13.97 3.92
N LYS A 250 6.84 14.72 3.75
CA LYS A 250 6.81 16.20 3.73
C LYS A 250 5.83 16.76 2.68
N LYS A 251 5.63 16.06 1.56
CA LYS A 251 4.73 16.49 0.48
C LYS A 251 3.30 15.96 0.62
N LEU A 252 3.10 14.81 1.26
CA LEU A 252 1.82 14.12 1.31
C LEU A 252 1.15 14.19 2.69
N GLY A 253 1.89 14.47 3.76
CA GLY A 253 1.38 14.68 5.12
C GLY A 253 0.98 13.40 5.88
N GLU A 254 0.93 12.25 5.21
CA GLU A 254 0.47 10.98 5.79
C GLU A 254 1.31 9.82 5.30
N TRP A 255 1.63 8.88 6.20
CA TRP A 255 2.48 7.74 5.91
C TRP A 255 1.91 6.74 4.89
N PRO A 256 0.61 6.36 4.93
CA PRO A 256 0.05 5.51 3.89
C PRO A 256 0.24 6.09 2.48
N MET A 257 0.07 7.41 2.32
CA MET A 257 0.32 8.09 1.06
C MET A 257 1.82 8.12 0.71
N ALA A 258 2.69 8.36 1.70
CA ALA A 258 4.14 8.42 1.50
C ALA A 258 4.74 7.07 1.06
N ILE A 259 4.27 5.95 1.64
CA ILE A 259 4.61 4.59 1.23
C ILE A 259 4.05 4.30 -0.17
N THR A 260 2.80 4.67 -0.45
CA THR A 260 2.22 4.49 -1.79
C THR A 260 3.03 5.25 -2.85
N ALA A 261 3.51 6.46 -2.52
CA ALA A 261 4.36 7.26 -3.38
C ALA A 261 5.78 6.69 -3.57
N TYR A 262 6.27 5.86 -2.63
CA TYR A 262 7.53 5.15 -2.78
C TYR A 262 7.47 4.21 -3.99
N ASN A 263 6.33 3.52 -4.17
CA ASN A 263 6.08 2.60 -5.28
C ASN A 263 5.58 3.30 -6.55
N HIS A 264 4.63 4.23 -6.44
CA HIS A 264 3.95 4.85 -7.60
C HIS A 264 4.52 6.20 -8.03
N GLY A 265 5.53 6.70 -7.32
CA GLY A 265 6.14 8.00 -7.56
C GLY A 265 5.37 9.16 -6.93
N LEU A 266 6.13 10.10 -6.38
CA LEU A 266 5.61 11.23 -5.61
C LEU A 266 4.69 12.15 -6.41
N ASN A 267 5.07 12.52 -7.64
CA ASN A 267 4.30 13.46 -8.46
C ASN A 267 2.92 12.89 -8.83
N GLY A 268 2.83 11.57 -9.06
CA GLY A 268 1.56 10.89 -9.27
C GLY A 268 0.64 11.03 -8.07
N MET A 269 1.18 10.75 -6.88
CA MET A 269 0.42 10.84 -5.63
C MET A 269 0.04 12.28 -5.24
N VAL A 270 0.90 13.26 -5.50
CA VAL A 270 0.56 14.68 -5.30
C VAL A 270 -0.58 15.10 -6.22
N ARG A 271 -0.60 14.66 -7.48
CA ARG A 271 -1.73 14.90 -8.39
C ARG A 271 -2.99 14.21 -7.89
N ALA A 272 -2.90 12.94 -7.48
CA ALA A 272 -4.04 12.20 -6.93
C ALA A 272 -4.61 12.87 -5.67
N LYS A 273 -3.75 13.35 -4.76
CA LYS A 273 -4.17 14.10 -3.55
C LYS A 273 -4.94 15.38 -3.90
N LYS A 274 -4.57 16.05 -4.99
CA LYS A 274 -5.25 17.25 -5.48
C LYS A 274 -6.56 16.95 -6.21
N GLN A 275 -6.80 15.71 -6.64
CA GLN A 275 -8.05 15.35 -7.30
C GLN A 275 -9.19 15.38 -6.27
N LYS A 276 -10.24 16.13 -6.58
CA LYS A 276 -11.48 16.08 -5.79
C LYS A 276 -12.13 14.71 -5.94
N PRO A 277 -12.69 14.13 -4.86
CA PRO A 277 -13.41 12.87 -4.97
C PRO A 277 -14.55 13.01 -5.99
N SER A 278 -14.70 12.00 -6.85
CA SER A 278 -15.80 11.97 -7.80
C SER A 278 -17.12 11.89 -7.03
N LYS A 279 -18.03 12.83 -7.29
CA LYS A 279 -19.39 12.79 -6.75
C LYS A 279 -20.21 11.81 -7.60
N PHE A 280 -21.09 11.05 -6.97
CA PHE A 280 -22.00 10.14 -7.66
C PHE A 280 -23.45 10.44 -7.30
N HIS A 281 -24.35 10.20 -8.24
CA HIS A 281 -25.79 10.25 -8.04
C HIS A 281 -26.39 8.88 -8.39
N ARG A 282 -27.12 8.29 -7.44
CA ARG A 282 -27.84 7.03 -7.66
C ARG A 282 -29.22 7.32 -8.24
N VAL A 283 -29.45 6.87 -9.47
CA VAL A 283 -30.70 7.06 -10.21
C VAL A 283 -31.87 6.43 -9.45
N LYS A 284 -32.92 7.21 -9.22
CA LYS A 284 -34.17 6.84 -8.57
C LYS A 284 -35.31 6.75 -9.59
N LYS A 285 -36.45 6.20 -9.15
CA LYS A 285 -37.67 6.15 -9.98
C LYS A 285 -38.08 7.59 -10.33
N GLY A 286 -38.25 7.86 -11.63
CA GLY A 286 -38.62 9.18 -12.15
C GLY A 286 -37.42 10.06 -12.56
N ASP A 287 -36.19 9.64 -12.27
CA ASP A 287 -35.01 10.39 -12.71
C ASP A 287 -34.81 10.30 -14.22
N THR A 288 -34.40 11.43 -14.82
CA THR A 288 -33.87 11.50 -16.17
C THR A 288 -32.45 12.07 -16.13
N ALA A 289 -31.60 11.72 -17.09
CA ALA A 289 -30.25 12.29 -17.16
C ALA A 289 -30.27 13.83 -17.17
N GLY A 290 -31.24 14.45 -17.86
CA GLY A 290 -31.42 15.90 -17.90
C GLY A 290 -31.84 16.50 -16.55
N ALA A 291 -32.70 15.83 -15.78
CA ALA A 291 -33.05 16.28 -14.43
C ALA A 291 -31.87 16.18 -13.48
N ILE A 292 -31.14 15.06 -13.51
CA ILE A 292 -29.93 14.85 -12.71
C ILE A 292 -28.87 15.91 -13.04
N ALA A 293 -28.64 16.19 -14.32
CA ALA A 293 -27.68 17.20 -14.75
C ALA A 293 -28.00 18.58 -14.16
N ARG A 294 -29.27 19.01 -14.20
CA ARG A 294 -29.73 20.27 -13.60
C ARG A 294 -29.57 20.30 -12.08
N ILE A 295 -29.93 19.21 -11.38
CA ILE A 295 -29.83 19.11 -9.92
C ILE A 295 -28.39 19.31 -9.43
N HIS A 296 -27.40 18.83 -10.20
CA HIS A 296 -25.98 18.99 -9.84
C HIS A 296 -25.30 20.16 -10.55
N SER A 297 -26.05 21.00 -11.26
CA SER A 297 -25.51 22.15 -12.01
C SER A 297 -24.39 21.76 -12.99
N VAL A 298 -24.54 20.60 -13.65
CA VAL A 298 -23.59 20.12 -14.67
C VAL A 298 -24.26 20.14 -16.06
N PRO A 299 -23.52 20.45 -17.14
CA PRO A 299 -24.06 20.32 -18.48
C PRO A 299 -24.47 18.87 -18.77
N LEU A 300 -25.64 18.66 -19.39
CA LEU A 300 -26.12 17.32 -19.71
C LEU A 300 -25.13 16.55 -20.61
N LYS A 301 -24.51 17.24 -21.57
CA LYS A 301 -23.47 16.67 -22.44
C LYS A 301 -22.31 16.08 -21.62
N ASP A 302 -21.87 16.80 -20.60
CA ASP A 302 -20.76 16.40 -19.74
C ASP A 302 -21.16 15.21 -18.87
N LEU A 303 -22.38 15.20 -18.33
CA LEU A 303 -22.92 14.06 -17.61
C LEU A 303 -23.00 12.80 -18.50
N ILE A 304 -23.43 12.96 -19.76
CA ILE A 304 -23.49 11.87 -20.75
C ILE A 304 -22.09 11.33 -21.02
N LEU A 305 -21.13 12.21 -21.34
CA LEU A 305 -19.76 11.85 -21.65
C LEU A 305 -19.06 11.17 -20.46
N ALA A 306 -19.19 11.71 -19.26
CA ALA A 306 -18.56 11.20 -18.05
C ALA A 306 -19.04 9.78 -17.68
N ASN A 307 -20.24 9.42 -18.10
CA ASN A 307 -20.88 8.14 -17.80
C ASN A 307 -21.00 7.20 -19.00
N GLY A 308 -20.47 7.60 -20.17
CA GLY A 308 -20.57 6.82 -21.39
C GLY A 308 -22.01 6.51 -21.79
N LEU A 309 -22.95 7.41 -21.51
CA LEU A 309 -24.35 7.23 -21.90
C LEU A 309 -24.48 7.36 -23.41
N SER A 310 -25.45 6.66 -24.00
CA SER A 310 -25.75 6.78 -25.43
C SER A 310 -26.26 8.20 -25.75
N ARG A 311 -26.37 8.55 -27.05
CA ARG A 311 -26.98 9.82 -27.47
C ARG A 311 -28.41 10.02 -26.94
N ARG A 312 -29.11 8.94 -26.56
CA ARG A 312 -30.44 8.97 -25.95
C ARG A 312 -30.41 9.21 -24.43
N ALA A 313 -29.22 9.24 -23.83
CA ALA A 313 -28.99 9.50 -22.40
C ALA A 313 -29.83 8.62 -21.45
N THR A 314 -30.10 7.38 -21.84
CA THR A 314 -30.92 6.44 -21.06
C THR A 314 -30.24 6.08 -19.74
N VAL A 315 -30.98 6.19 -18.64
CA VAL A 315 -30.52 5.87 -17.27
C VAL A 315 -31.44 4.85 -16.64
N TYR A 316 -30.90 3.98 -15.80
CA TYR A 316 -31.64 2.88 -15.16
C TYR A 316 -31.72 3.07 -13.66
N ILE A 317 -32.86 2.75 -13.06
CA ILE A 317 -33.06 2.83 -11.60
C ILE A 317 -31.98 2.01 -10.89
N GLY A 318 -31.31 2.64 -9.92
CA GLY A 318 -30.21 2.07 -9.14
C GLY A 318 -28.82 2.24 -9.76
N GLN A 319 -28.71 2.73 -11.01
CA GLN A 319 -27.43 3.08 -11.64
C GLN A 319 -26.78 4.25 -10.90
N ASN A 320 -25.46 4.18 -10.67
CA ASN A 320 -24.69 5.30 -10.13
C ASN A 320 -24.05 6.08 -11.28
N LEU A 321 -24.43 7.35 -11.44
CA LEU A 321 -23.83 8.26 -12.40
C LEU A 321 -22.77 9.11 -11.70
N ARG A 322 -21.57 9.15 -12.26
CA ARG A 322 -20.51 10.09 -11.89
C ARG A 322 -20.95 11.50 -12.29
N ILE A 323 -20.93 12.41 -11.32
CA ILE A 323 -21.21 13.83 -11.51
C ILE A 323 -19.87 14.52 -11.77
N PRO A 324 -19.62 15.01 -13.00
CA PRO A 324 -18.38 15.74 -13.30
C PRO A 324 -18.34 17.08 -12.57
N VAL A 325 -17.14 17.60 -12.29
CA VAL A 325 -17.01 18.96 -11.75
C VAL A 325 -17.10 19.99 -12.89
N GLN A 326 -17.60 21.19 -12.60
CA GLN A 326 -17.71 22.25 -13.60
C GLN A 326 -16.32 22.62 -14.14
N GLY A 327 -16.16 22.61 -15.46
CA GLY A 327 -14.86 22.82 -16.13
C GLY A 327 -13.94 21.59 -16.17
N GLU A 328 -14.41 20.41 -15.76
CA GLU A 328 -13.67 19.16 -15.92
C GLU A 328 -13.48 18.83 -17.41
N ILE A 329 -12.23 18.59 -17.83
CA ILE A 329 -11.95 18.06 -19.17
C ILE A 329 -12.33 16.57 -19.18
N ILE A 330 -13.51 16.26 -19.72
CA ILE A 330 -14.01 14.90 -19.82
C ILE A 330 -13.51 14.28 -21.12
N ILE A 331 -12.48 13.45 -20.99
CA ILE A 331 -11.94 12.69 -22.11
C ILE A 331 -12.92 11.54 -22.39
N PRO A 332 -13.52 11.45 -23.60
CA PRO A 332 -14.35 10.32 -23.96
C PRO A 332 -13.55 9.04 -23.77
N LYS A 333 -14.16 8.01 -23.17
CA LYS A 333 -13.51 6.72 -22.97
C LYS A 333 -13.16 6.15 -24.36
N LYS A 334 -11.93 6.40 -24.84
CA LYS A 334 -11.36 5.75 -26.01
C LYS A 334 -11.56 4.26 -25.80
N GLN A 335 -12.06 3.53 -26.81
CA GLN A 335 -12.07 2.07 -26.80
C GLN A 335 -10.74 1.61 -26.21
N THR A 336 -10.82 0.94 -25.06
CA THR A 336 -9.66 0.60 -24.26
C THR A 336 -8.69 -0.19 -25.12
N ILE A 337 -7.55 0.41 -25.43
CA ILE A 337 -6.32 -0.34 -25.61
C ILE A 337 -6.22 -1.25 -24.38
N PRO A 338 -5.95 -2.56 -24.54
CA PRO A 338 -5.93 -3.49 -23.43
C PRO A 338 -5.08 -2.96 -22.28
N GLU A 339 -5.57 -3.14 -21.06
CA GLU A 339 -4.90 -2.85 -19.79
C GLU A 339 -3.73 -3.85 -19.57
N SER A 340 -2.87 -4.00 -20.57
CA SER A 340 -1.61 -4.75 -20.54
C SER A 340 -0.41 -3.84 -20.25
N SER A 341 -0.64 -2.56 -19.91
CA SER A 341 0.41 -1.55 -19.70
C SER A 341 0.50 -0.99 -18.29
N VAL A 342 -0.25 -1.55 -17.32
CA VAL A 342 0.02 -1.33 -15.88
C VAL A 342 0.70 -2.58 -15.34
N PRO A 343 2.00 -2.56 -14.99
CA PRO A 343 2.64 -3.72 -14.40
C PRO A 343 2.06 -3.94 -12.98
N LEU A 344 1.32 -5.03 -12.81
CA LEU A 344 1.18 -5.69 -11.51
C LEU A 344 2.57 -6.19 -11.05
N PRO A 345 2.83 -6.30 -9.73
CA PRO A 345 4.14 -6.68 -9.20
C PRO A 345 4.59 -7.99 -9.84
N LEU A 346 5.75 -7.91 -10.46
CA LEU A 346 6.15 -8.83 -11.51
C LEU A 346 6.67 -10.13 -10.90
N LYS A 347 6.08 -11.24 -11.36
CA LYS A 347 6.46 -12.63 -11.04
C LYS A 347 7.98 -12.81 -11.10
N THR A 348 8.57 -13.29 -10.00
CA THR A 348 9.93 -13.86 -9.96
C THR A 348 9.95 -15.19 -10.74
N GLU A 349 10.38 -15.13 -11.99
CA GLU A 349 10.90 -16.28 -12.72
C GLU A 349 12.42 -16.26 -12.58
N SER A 350 12.94 -17.30 -11.94
CA SER A 350 14.36 -17.60 -11.82
C SER A 350 14.88 -18.10 -13.16
N ILE A 351 15.78 -17.35 -13.81
CA ILE A 351 16.54 -17.86 -14.96
C ILE A 351 17.97 -18.12 -14.49
N GLN A 352 18.36 -19.38 -14.65
CA GLN A 352 19.71 -19.92 -14.44
C GLN A 352 20.71 -19.19 -15.34
N SER A 353 21.85 -18.81 -14.76
CA SER A 353 23.04 -18.42 -15.50
C SER A 353 23.61 -19.64 -16.22
N SER A 354 23.75 -19.54 -17.54
CA SER A 354 24.65 -20.36 -18.33
C SER A 354 26.08 -19.86 -18.10
N HIS A 355 26.87 -20.65 -17.36
CA HIS A 355 28.30 -20.85 -17.56
C HIS A 355 28.61 -22.32 -17.33
#